data_AF-A0A9D5TKS0-F1
#
_entry.id   AF-A0A9D5TKS0-F1
#
_cell.length_a   1.000
_cell.length_b   1.000
_cell.length_c   1.000
_cell.angle_alpha   90.00
_cell.angle_beta   90.00
_cell.angle_gamma   90.00
#
_symmetry.space_group_name_H-M   'P 1'
#
loop_
_entity.id
_entity.type
_entity.pdbx_description
1 polymer ?
#
loop_
_entity_poly.entity_id
_entity_poly.type
_entity_poly.pdbx_seq_one_letter_code
_entity_poly.pdbx_strand_id
1 'polypeptide(L)'
;MCDFCYNVYAWTKKALWGTSVTEHIAFLTFVGVVIGGIFALMQWRKNIKLKRADYIKELTETIRENKDISDVIYMLDYDESWYCEEFHQCGKLERKVDKTLAYFSYILYLRNEKILSKKEFLFFKYDIERILRNEQMQDYFYNLYHFSKTQDALFSFSTLLDYAKDNKLLDGDFEDRKAHLKNRRYHRYLNY
;
A
#
# COMPACT_ATOMS: atom_id res chain seq x y z
N MET A 1 10.26 -70.11 -46.89
CA MET A 1 9.24 -69.08 -46.54
C MET A 1 9.49 -68.65 -45.08
N CYS A 2 10.74 -68.38 -44.70
CA CYS A 2 11.49 -67.10 -44.79
C CYS A 2 11.20 -66.18 -43.59
N ASP A 3 11.93 -66.41 -42.49
CA ASP A 3 12.03 -65.55 -41.29
C ASP A 3 12.29 -64.08 -41.63
N PHE A 4 12.93 -63.82 -42.77
CA PHE A 4 13.14 -62.47 -43.30
C PHE A 4 11.82 -61.73 -43.60
N CYS A 5 10.80 -62.41 -44.13
CA CYS A 5 9.50 -61.80 -44.39
C CYS A 5 8.72 -61.52 -43.09
N TYR A 6 8.84 -62.39 -42.08
CA TYR A 6 8.20 -62.19 -40.78
C TYR A 6 8.82 -61.02 -40.01
N ASN A 7 10.15 -60.91 -40.01
CA ASN A 7 10.87 -59.80 -39.39
C ASN A 7 10.59 -58.46 -40.09
N VAL A 8 10.57 -58.43 -41.42
CA VAL A 8 10.22 -57.20 -42.17
C VAL A 8 8.77 -56.80 -41.87
N TYR A 9 7.81 -57.73 -41.88
CA TYR A 9 6.41 -57.45 -41.56
C TYR A 9 6.21 -56.97 -40.11
N ALA A 10 6.90 -57.59 -39.15
CA ALA A 10 6.88 -57.17 -37.75
C ALA A 10 7.49 -55.77 -37.56
N TRP A 11 8.58 -55.46 -38.26
CA TRP A 11 9.25 -54.16 -38.20
C TRP A 11 8.40 -53.06 -38.85
N THR A 12 7.83 -53.31 -40.04
CA THR A 12 6.94 -52.36 -40.72
C THR A 12 5.64 -52.15 -39.95
N LYS A 13 5.05 -53.19 -39.35
CA LYS A 13 3.83 -53.05 -38.54
C LYS A 13 4.09 -52.26 -37.24
N LYS A 14 5.26 -52.46 -36.61
CA LYS A 14 5.70 -51.72 -35.42
C LYS A 14 6.06 -50.26 -35.74
N ALA A 15 6.62 -49.98 -36.91
CA ALA A 15 6.92 -48.64 -37.39
C ALA A 15 5.67 -47.85 -37.85
N LEU A 16 4.73 -48.50 -38.54
CA LEU A 16 3.47 -47.86 -38.99
C LEU A 16 2.49 -47.59 -37.83
N TRP A 17 2.35 -48.52 -36.88
CA TRP A 17 1.45 -48.34 -35.73
C TRP A 17 2.09 -47.50 -34.61
N GLY A 18 3.43 -47.47 -34.53
CA GLY A 18 4.16 -46.70 -33.53
C GLY A 18 4.17 -45.20 -33.78
N THR A 19 4.02 -44.75 -35.03
CA THR A 19 4.07 -43.33 -35.42
C THR A 19 2.72 -42.63 -35.26
N SER A 20 1.61 -43.22 -35.76
CA SER A 20 0.29 -42.58 -35.63
C SER A 20 -0.20 -42.50 -34.18
N VAL A 21 0.00 -43.56 -33.38
CA VAL A 21 -0.45 -43.58 -31.98
C VAL A 21 0.35 -42.58 -31.13
N THR A 22 1.65 -42.45 -31.38
CA THR A 22 2.49 -41.48 -30.66
C THR A 22 2.15 -40.04 -31.04
N GLU A 23 1.81 -39.77 -32.30
CA GLU A 23 1.32 -38.46 -32.76
C GLU A 23 0.00 -38.06 -32.07
N HIS A 24 -0.95 -38.99 -31.95
CA HIS A 24 -2.20 -38.74 -31.22
C HIS A 24 -1.99 -38.47 -29.73
N ILE A 25 -1.10 -39.22 -29.08
CA ILE A 25 -0.72 -39.00 -27.67
C ILE A 25 -0.01 -37.66 -27.51
N ALA A 26 0.90 -37.30 -28.42
CA ALA A 26 1.61 -36.03 -28.40
C ALA A 26 0.64 -34.84 -28.56
N PHE A 27 -0.32 -34.95 -29.48
CA PHE A 27 -1.36 -33.94 -29.66
C PHE A 27 -2.24 -33.78 -28.40
N LEU A 28 -2.71 -34.89 -27.81
CA LEU A 28 -3.50 -34.87 -26.58
C LEU A 28 -2.71 -34.26 -25.41
N THR A 29 -1.43 -34.59 -25.30
CA THR A 29 -0.54 -34.02 -24.27
C THR A 29 -0.34 -32.52 -24.48
N PHE A 30 -0.14 -32.09 -25.74
CA PHE A 30 -0.03 -30.68 -26.09
C PHE A 30 -1.29 -29.90 -25.72
N VAL A 31 -2.47 -30.43 -26.06
CA VAL A 31 -3.77 -29.85 -25.65
C VAL A 31 -3.87 -29.78 -24.14
N GLY A 32 -3.47 -30.83 -23.43
CA GLY A 32 -3.42 -30.85 -21.95
C GLY A 32 -2.54 -29.75 -21.37
N VAL A 33 -1.35 -29.52 -21.92
CA VAL A 33 -0.43 -28.46 -21.48
C VAL A 33 -1.04 -27.07 -21.74
N VAL A 34 -1.66 -26.85 -22.90
CA VAL A 34 -2.32 -25.58 -23.22
C VAL A 34 -3.46 -25.29 -22.24
N ILE A 35 -4.31 -26.28 -21.98
CA ILE A 35 -5.42 -26.18 -21.01
C ILE A 35 -4.87 -25.91 -19.61
N GLY A 36 -3.86 -26.66 -19.17
CA GLY A 36 -3.20 -26.46 -17.88
C GLY A 36 -2.61 -25.06 -17.74
N GLY A 37 -1.97 -24.54 -18.80
CA GLY A 37 -1.46 -23.17 -18.84
C GLY A 37 -2.57 -22.12 -18.68
N ILE A 38 -3.71 -22.29 -19.36
CA ILE A 38 -4.88 -21.40 -19.21
C ILE A 38 -5.40 -21.44 -17.77
N PHE A 39 -5.57 -22.63 -17.18
CA PHE A 39 -6.00 -22.77 -15.79
C PHE A 39 -5.02 -22.12 -14.81
N ALA A 40 -3.71 -22.31 -14.99
CA ALA A 40 -2.69 -21.69 -14.17
C ALA A 40 -2.75 -20.15 -14.24
N LEU A 41 -2.93 -19.58 -15.43
CA LEU A 41 -3.11 -18.14 -15.62
C LEU A 41 -4.39 -17.62 -14.94
N MET A 42 -5.50 -18.37 -15.04
CA MET A 42 -6.76 -18.03 -14.37
C MET A 42 -6.60 -18.06 -12.84
N GLN A 43 -5.96 -19.11 -12.31
CA GLN A 43 -5.70 -19.28 -10.88
C GLN A 43 -4.77 -18.19 -10.35
N TRP A 44 -3.72 -17.85 -11.10
CA TRP A 44 -2.80 -16.75 -10.77
C TRP A 44 -3.55 -15.42 -10.63
N ARG A 45 -4.40 -15.10 -11.61
CA ARG A 45 -5.22 -13.87 -11.56
C ARG A 45 -6.17 -13.84 -10.37
N LYS A 46 -6.81 -14.97 -10.04
CA LYS A 46 -7.67 -15.08 -8.85
C LYS A 46 -6.85 -14.91 -7.56
N ASN A 47 -5.69 -15.54 -7.47
CA ASN A 47 -4.79 -15.44 -6.32
C ASN A 47 -4.33 -13.99 -6.07
N ILE A 48 -3.95 -13.25 -7.12
CA ILE A 48 -3.64 -11.82 -6.99
C ILE A 48 -4.82 -11.04 -6.40
N LYS A 49 -6.05 -11.29 -6.88
CA LYS A 49 -7.24 -10.58 -6.37
C LYS A 49 -7.48 -10.87 -4.88
N LEU A 50 -7.36 -12.14 -4.46
CA LEU A 50 -7.51 -12.52 -3.06
C LEU A 50 -6.44 -11.87 -2.18
N LYS A 51 -5.16 -11.96 -2.57
CA LYS A 51 -4.05 -11.32 -1.84
C LYS A 51 -4.25 -9.82 -1.68
N ARG A 52 -4.78 -9.13 -2.69
CA ARG A 52 -5.10 -7.69 -2.59
C ARG A 52 -6.22 -7.43 -1.58
N ALA A 53 -7.28 -8.23 -1.60
CA ALA A 53 -8.38 -8.10 -0.65
C ALA A 53 -7.89 -8.35 0.80
N ASP A 54 -7.09 -9.40 1.01
CA ASP A 54 -6.50 -9.71 2.30
C ASP A 54 -5.59 -8.58 2.81
N TYR A 55 -4.79 -7.99 1.92
CA TYR A 55 -3.94 -6.87 2.29
C TYR A 55 -4.71 -5.61 2.68
N ILE A 56 -5.77 -5.26 1.94
CA ILE A 56 -6.64 -4.13 2.30
C ILE A 56 -7.34 -4.38 3.63
N LYS A 57 -7.77 -5.63 3.86
CA LYS A 57 -8.36 -6.06 5.12
C LYS A 57 -7.37 -5.86 6.26
N GLU A 58 -6.14 -6.32 6.14
CA GLU A 58 -5.08 -6.14 7.15
C GLU A 58 -4.83 -4.66 7.46
N LEU A 59 -4.76 -3.81 6.41
CA LEU A 59 -4.60 -2.36 6.60
C LEU A 59 -5.79 -1.75 7.37
N THR A 60 -7.00 -2.17 7.01
CA THR A 60 -8.23 -1.67 7.63
C THR A 60 -8.37 -2.16 9.07
N GLU A 61 -8.08 -3.44 9.34
CA GLU A 61 -8.09 -4.03 10.70
C GLU A 61 -7.07 -3.33 11.58
N THR A 62 -5.86 -3.03 11.07
CA THR A 62 -4.87 -2.29 11.84
C THR A 62 -5.37 -0.90 12.24
N ILE A 63 -6.06 -0.18 11.34
CA ILE A 63 -6.64 1.13 11.65
C ILE A 63 -7.72 1.02 12.75
N ARG A 64 -8.53 -0.05 12.72
CA ARG A 64 -9.70 -0.21 13.61
C ARG A 64 -9.36 -0.86 14.95
N GLU A 65 -8.40 -1.78 14.99
CA GLU A 65 -8.11 -2.61 16.16
C GLU A 65 -6.86 -2.17 16.92
N ASN A 66 -5.93 -1.49 16.26
CA ASN A 66 -4.74 -0.96 16.94
C ASN A 66 -5.14 0.25 17.79
N LYS A 67 -5.27 0.04 19.11
CA LYS A 67 -5.71 1.09 20.05
C LYS A 67 -4.97 2.41 19.90
N ASP A 68 -3.67 2.39 19.65
CA ASP A 68 -2.91 3.63 19.49
C ASP A 68 -3.38 4.45 18.28
N ILE A 69 -3.70 3.78 17.17
CA ILE A 69 -4.16 4.41 15.93
C ILE A 69 -5.63 4.79 16.06
N SER A 70 -6.48 3.86 16.53
CA SER A 70 -7.91 4.11 16.67
C SER A 70 -8.21 5.23 17.67
N ASP A 71 -7.46 5.31 18.79
CA ASP A 71 -7.62 6.37 19.78
C ASP A 71 -7.26 7.74 19.17
N VAL A 72 -6.19 7.82 18.37
CA VAL A 72 -5.81 9.07 17.70
C VAL A 72 -6.84 9.47 16.66
N ILE A 73 -7.33 8.52 15.84
CA ILE A 73 -8.40 8.82 14.87
C ILE A 73 -9.65 9.31 15.60
N TYR A 74 -10.05 8.65 16.68
CA TYR A 74 -11.19 9.08 17.50
C TYR A 74 -10.98 10.49 18.06
N MET A 75 -9.82 10.76 18.65
CA MET A 75 -9.45 12.09 19.15
C MET A 75 -9.54 13.17 18.07
N LEU A 76 -9.15 12.85 16.82
CA LEU A 76 -9.26 13.75 15.67
C LEU A 76 -10.69 13.87 15.14
N ASP A 77 -11.49 12.81 15.17
CA ASP A 77 -12.90 12.83 14.75
C ASP A 77 -13.77 13.70 15.66
N TYR A 78 -13.42 13.80 16.94
CA TYR A 78 -14.13 14.64 17.92
C TYR A 78 -13.48 16.02 18.13
N ASP A 79 -12.44 16.35 17.34
CA ASP A 79 -11.68 17.61 17.43
C ASP A 79 -11.24 17.93 18.88
N GLU A 80 -10.84 16.90 19.64
CA GLU A 80 -10.36 17.06 21.00
C GLU A 80 -9.09 17.92 21.04
N SER A 81 -8.92 18.76 22.06
CA SER A 81 -7.68 19.54 22.22
C SER A 81 -6.58 18.63 22.76
N TRP A 82 -5.50 18.45 22.00
CA TRP A 82 -4.42 17.51 22.29
C TRP A 82 -3.00 18.06 22.09
N TYR A 83 -2.79 18.99 21.14
CA TYR A 83 -1.44 19.44 20.79
C TYR A 83 -1.00 20.67 21.58
N CYS A 84 -0.40 20.53 22.76
CA CYS A 84 0.06 21.66 23.58
C CYS A 84 1.58 21.65 23.80
N GLU A 85 2.14 22.63 24.50
CA GLU A 85 3.58 22.68 24.80
C GLU A 85 4.07 21.44 25.55
N GLU A 86 3.22 20.85 26.41
CA GLU A 86 3.51 19.65 27.18
C GLU A 86 3.40 18.35 26.36
N PHE A 87 2.90 18.42 25.11
CA PHE A 87 2.77 17.26 24.23
C PHE A 87 4.11 16.52 24.07
N HIS A 88 5.20 17.27 23.91
CA HIS A 88 6.56 16.75 23.76
C HIS A 88 7.19 16.29 25.08
N GLN A 89 6.56 16.58 26.23
CA GLN A 89 7.02 16.15 27.56
C GLN A 89 6.34 14.85 27.99
N CYS A 90 5.10 14.62 27.52
CA CYS A 90 4.29 13.45 27.83
C CYS A 90 4.34 12.44 26.67
N GLY A 91 5.50 11.81 26.46
CA GLY A 91 5.78 10.98 25.27
C GLY A 91 4.83 9.79 25.01
N LYS A 92 3.80 9.53 25.84
CA LYS A 92 2.77 8.53 25.53
C LYS A 92 1.85 8.97 24.38
N LEU A 93 1.35 10.21 24.39
CA LEU A 93 0.45 10.68 23.34
C LEU A 93 1.22 10.94 22.04
N GLU A 94 2.39 11.57 22.13
CA GLU A 94 3.30 11.78 21.00
C GLU A 94 3.60 10.47 20.25
N ARG A 95 3.99 9.41 20.97
CA ARG A 95 4.20 8.08 20.36
C ARG A 95 2.98 7.53 19.64
N LYS A 96 1.76 7.76 20.15
CA LYS A 96 0.53 7.30 19.47
C LYS A 96 0.29 8.09 18.19
N VAL A 97 0.45 9.41 18.25
CA VAL A 97 0.31 10.31 17.10
C VAL A 97 1.35 9.95 16.03
N ASP A 98 2.62 9.83 16.40
CA ASP A 98 3.70 9.48 15.48
C ASP A 98 3.50 8.11 14.83
N LYS A 99 3.06 7.12 15.61
CA LYS A 99 2.71 5.80 15.08
C LYS A 99 1.58 5.88 14.06
N THR A 100 0.56 6.68 14.35
CA THR A 100 -0.57 6.92 13.44
C THR A 100 -0.10 7.57 12.15
N LEU A 101 0.69 8.63 12.25
CA LEU A 101 1.24 9.34 11.09
C LEU A 101 2.18 8.46 10.26
N ALA A 102 3.03 7.66 10.90
CA ALA A 102 3.89 6.70 10.21
C ALA A 102 3.05 5.66 9.45
N TYR A 103 1.95 5.19 10.05
CA TYR A 103 1.07 4.22 9.43
C TYR A 103 0.35 4.79 8.19
N PHE A 104 -0.21 5.99 8.29
CA PHE A 104 -0.84 6.63 7.13
C PHE A 104 0.17 7.10 6.07
N SER A 105 1.39 7.48 6.48
CA SER A 105 2.51 7.72 5.55
C SER A 105 2.86 6.46 4.76
N TYR A 106 2.82 5.29 5.40
CA TYR A 106 3.03 4.00 4.74
C TYR A 106 1.89 3.68 3.76
N ILE A 107 0.63 3.91 4.10
CA ILE A 107 -0.49 3.75 3.17
C ILE A 107 -0.31 4.62 1.92
N LEU A 108 0.11 5.88 2.09
CA LEU A 108 0.39 6.77 0.97
C LEU A 108 1.59 6.32 0.14
N TYR A 109 2.64 5.81 0.77
CA TYR A 109 3.77 5.18 0.08
C TYR A 109 3.29 4.04 -0.83
N LEU A 110 2.46 3.13 -0.32
CA LEU A 110 1.91 2.01 -1.11
C LEU A 110 1.07 2.48 -2.31
N ARG A 111 0.33 3.58 -2.15
CA ARG A 111 -0.42 4.22 -3.25
C ARG A 111 0.54 4.78 -4.30
N ASN A 112 1.59 5.47 -3.88
CA ASN A 112 2.57 6.09 -4.78
C ASN A 112 3.34 5.03 -5.58
N GLU A 113 3.66 3.90 -4.96
CA GLU A 113 4.26 2.72 -5.60
C GLU A 113 3.27 1.90 -6.47
N LYS A 114 2.01 2.36 -6.61
CA LYS A 114 0.95 1.68 -7.38
C LYS A 114 0.63 0.27 -6.89
N ILE A 115 1.06 -0.09 -5.69
CA ILE A 115 0.68 -1.34 -5.01
C ILE A 115 -0.80 -1.25 -4.66
N LEU A 116 -1.19 -0.14 -4.02
CA LEU A 116 -2.57 0.19 -3.72
C LEU A 116 -3.18 0.96 -4.90
N SER A 117 -4.26 0.42 -5.48
CA SER A 117 -4.96 1.07 -6.59
C SER A 117 -5.79 2.25 -6.12
N LYS A 118 -6.17 3.14 -7.05
CA LYS A 118 -7.05 4.28 -6.76
C LYS A 118 -8.37 3.88 -6.09
N LYS A 119 -8.97 2.75 -6.47
CA LYS A 119 -10.24 2.27 -5.90
C LYS A 119 -10.05 1.82 -4.45
N GLU A 120 -8.97 1.11 -4.18
CA GLU A 120 -8.69 0.58 -2.84
C GLU A 120 -8.20 1.70 -1.90
N PHE A 121 -7.52 2.72 -2.44
CA PHE A 121 -7.16 3.91 -1.67
C PHE A 121 -8.37 4.67 -1.12
N LEU A 122 -9.55 4.56 -1.73
CA LEU A 122 -10.76 5.23 -1.24
C LEU A 122 -11.16 4.80 0.18
N PHE A 123 -10.78 3.58 0.61
CA PHE A 123 -11.05 3.11 1.97
C PHE A 123 -10.33 3.94 3.05
N PHE A 124 -9.17 4.52 2.71
CA PHE A 124 -8.31 5.24 3.66
C PHE A 124 -8.34 6.76 3.45
N LYS A 125 -8.88 7.21 2.31
CA LYS A 125 -8.86 8.61 1.90
C LYS A 125 -9.51 9.53 2.94
N TYR A 126 -10.63 9.09 3.53
CA TYR A 126 -11.33 9.86 4.55
C TYR A 126 -10.42 10.13 5.77
N ASP A 127 -9.84 9.09 6.36
CA ASP A 127 -8.99 9.21 7.55
C ASP A 127 -7.75 10.08 7.26
N ILE A 128 -7.12 9.90 6.10
CA ILE A 128 -5.97 10.71 5.67
C ILE A 128 -6.35 12.19 5.56
N GLU A 129 -7.46 12.50 4.89
CA GLU A 129 -7.90 13.90 4.77
C GLU A 129 -8.35 14.48 6.11
N ARG A 130 -8.96 13.68 7.00
CA ARG A 130 -9.35 14.11 8.34
C ARG A 130 -8.12 14.49 9.16
N ILE A 131 -7.10 13.62 9.19
CA ILE A 131 -5.80 13.88 9.83
C ILE A 131 -5.20 15.17 9.28
N LEU A 132 -5.11 15.30 7.96
CA LEU A 132 -4.46 16.45 7.31
C LEU A 132 -5.29 17.74 7.38
N ARG A 133 -6.57 17.71 7.73
CA ARG A 133 -7.40 18.92 7.87
C ARG A 133 -7.52 19.40 9.32
N ASN A 134 -7.18 18.56 10.29
CA ASN A 134 -7.27 18.93 11.70
C ASN A 134 -6.26 20.05 12.04
N GLU A 135 -6.72 21.11 12.69
CA GLU A 135 -5.92 22.32 12.94
C GLU A 135 -4.70 22.05 13.84
N GLN A 136 -4.88 21.23 14.87
CA GLN A 136 -3.78 20.87 15.78
C GLN A 136 -2.77 19.95 15.11
N MET A 137 -3.21 19.10 14.18
CA MET A 137 -2.30 18.33 13.33
C MET A 137 -1.52 19.23 12.38
N GLN A 138 -2.12 20.31 11.87
CA GLN A 138 -1.44 21.33 11.07
C GLN A 138 -0.36 22.06 11.87
N ASP A 139 -0.64 22.46 13.12
CA ASP A 139 0.37 23.02 14.02
C ASP A 139 1.53 22.04 14.24
N TYR A 140 1.21 20.77 14.52
CA TYR A 140 2.23 19.74 14.74
C TYR A 140 3.09 19.52 13.50
N PHE A 141 2.48 19.40 12.33
CA PHE A 141 3.19 19.26 11.05
C PHE A 141 4.08 20.45 10.76
N TYR A 142 3.60 21.67 11.01
CA TYR A 142 4.37 22.89 10.81
C TYR A 142 5.61 22.91 11.71
N ASN A 143 5.43 22.67 13.01
CA ASN A 143 6.53 22.65 13.97
C ASN A 143 7.56 21.57 13.64
N LEU A 144 7.10 20.34 13.37
CA LEU A 144 7.99 19.22 13.05
C LEU A 144 8.70 19.40 11.70
N TYR A 145 8.04 19.96 10.69
CA TYR A 145 8.65 20.26 9.39
C TYR A 145 9.77 21.30 9.54
N HIS A 146 9.50 22.42 10.22
CA HIS A 146 10.51 23.47 10.40
C HIS A 146 11.64 23.00 11.32
N PHE A 147 11.34 22.19 12.34
CA PHE A 147 12.37 21.56 13.16
C PHE A 147 13.26 20.61 12.36
N SER A 148 12.70 19.77 11.48
CA SER A 148 13.53 18.88 10.65
C SER A 148 14.48 19.69 9.75
N LYS A 149 14.04 20.85 9.25
CA LYS A 149 14.88 21.76 8.46
C LYS A 149 16.01 22.40 9.26
N THR A 150 15.83 22.70 10.55
CA THR A 150 16.94 23.21 11.39
C THR A 150 17.99 22.14 11.68
N GLN A 151 17.60 20.86 11.65
CA GLN A 151 18.49 19.72 11.86
C GLN A 151 19.12 19.16 10.57
N ASP A 152 18.89 19.79 9.40
CA ASP A 152 19.24 19.25 8.07
C ASP A 152 18.74 17.81 7.85
N ALA A 153 17.59 17.49 8.42
CA ALA A 153 16.97 16.17 8.38
C ALA A 153 15.75 16.14 7.46
N LEU A 154 15.52 14.98 6.85
CA LEU A 154 14.29 14.71 6.12
C LEU A 154 13.10 14.68 7.09
N PHE A 155 11.99 15.28 6.66
CA PHE A 155 10.75 15.23 7.41
C PHE A 155 10.20 13.79 7.42
N SER A 156 9.98 13.24 8.60
CA SER A 156 9.61 11.82 8.81
C SER A 156 8.31 11.40 8.11
N PHE A 157 7.40 12.34 7.87
CA PHE A 157 6.10 12.08 7.24
C PHE A 157 6.00 12.74 5.86
N SER A 158 7.09 12.74 5.09
CA SER A 158 7.18 13.38 3.77
C SER A 158 6.07 12.96 2.81
N THR A 159 5.70 11.68 2.77
CA THR A 159 4.62 11.19 1.90
C THR A 159 3.25 11.78 2.26
N LEU A 160 2.96 11.96 3.55
CA LEU A 160 1.77 12.66 4.03
C LEU A 160 1.81 14.14 3.65
N LEU A 161 2.96 14.79 3.83
CA LEU A 161 3.14 16.20 3.49
C LEU A 161 2.96 16.45 1.98
N ASP A 162 3.56 15.61 1.14
CA ASP A 162 3.44 15.70 -0.31
C ASP A 162 1.99 15.50 -0.75
N TYR A 163 1.29 14.51 -0.17
CA TYR A 163 -0.14 14.35 -0.41
C TYR A 163 -0.94 15.60 0.01
N ALA A 164 -0.62 16.21 1.14
CA ALA A 164 -1.28 17.41 1.62
C ALA A 164 -1.08 18.59 0.65
N LYS A 165 0.14 18.76 0.12
CA LYS A 165 0.47 19.79 -0.89
C LYS A 165 -0.25 19.55 -2.20
N ASP A 166 -0.16 18.33 -2.74
CA ASP A 166 -0.78 17.94 -4.01
C ASP A 166 -2.31 18.14 -4.01
N ASN A 167 -2.93 17.94 -2.84
CA ASN A 167 -4.37 18.10 -2.66
C ASN A 167 -4.78 19.47 -2.07
N LYS A 168 -3.84 20.43 -1.97
CA LYS A 168 -4.09 21.80 -1.47
C LYS A 168 -4.75 21.83 -0.07
N LEU A 169 -4.31 20.94 0.80
CA LEU A 169 -4.79 20.85 2.20
C LEU A 169 -4.02 21.81 3.11
N LEU A 170 -2.76 22.08 2.76
CA LEU A 170 -1.94 23.11 3.39
C LEU A 170 -2.18 24.47 2.73
N ASP A 171 -1.98 25.54 3.47
CA ASP A 171 -1.97 26.88 2.86
C ASP A 171 -0.60 27.18 2.24
N GLY A 172 -0.55 28.24 1.44
CA GLY A 172 0.69 28.67 0.78
C GLY A 172 1.77 29.20 1.74
N ASP A 173 1.42 29.43 3.02
CA ASP A 173 2.34 29.94 4.03
C ASP A 173 3.04 28.80 4.80
N PHE A 174 2.68 27.52 4.61
CA PHE A 174 3.23 26.40 5.39
C PHE A 174 4.78 26.34 5.39
N GLU A 175 5.39 26.62 4.24
CA GLU A 175 6.86 26.59 4.09
C GLU A 175 7.55 27.88 4.58
N ASP A 176 6.80 28.93 4.88
CA ASP A 176 7.33 30.17 5.48
C ASP A 176 7.50 29.97 6.98
N ARG A 177 8.75 29.92 7.46
CA ARG A 177 9.08 29.76 8.89
C ARG A 177 8.47 30.87 9.78
N LYS A 178 8.15 32.04 9.21
CA LYS A 178 7.54 33.17 9.91
C LYS A 178 6.01 33.20 9.77
N ALA A 179 5.40 32.20 9.14
CA ALA A 179 3.96 32.15 8.95
C ALA A 179 3.18 32.24 10.26
N HIS A 180 3.68 31.63 11.34
CA HIS A 180 3.08 31.72 12.67
C HIS A 180 2.88 33.16 13.21
N LEU A 181 3.63 34.14 12.70
CA LEU A 181 3.48 35.55 13.11
C LEU A 181 2.27 36.25 12.48
N LYS A 182 1.78 35.74 11.34
CA LYS A 182 0.75 36.40 10.51
C LYS A 182 -0.47 35.51 10.25
N ASN A 183 -0.29 34.20 10.26
CA ASN A 183 -1.29 33.22 9.90
C ASN A 183 -1.83 32.53 11.16
N ARG A 184 -3.15 32.67 11.37
CA ARG A 184 -3.87 32.13 12.53
C ARG A 184 -3.94 30.60 12.54
N ARG A 185 -3.61 29.92 11.43
CA ARG A 185 -3.59 28.46 11.38
C ARG A 185 -2.47 27.86 12.23
N TYR A 186 -1.29 28.51 12.26
CA TYR A 186 -0.11 28.04 13.01
C TYR A 186 -0.05 28.71 14.39
N HIS A 187 -1.09 28.47 15.18
CA HIS A 187 -1.35 29.17 16.43
C HIS A 187 -0.64 28.55 17.62
N ARG A 188 -0.15 27.30 17.50
CA ARG A 188 0.65 26.62 18.53
C ARG A 188 2.09 26.42 18.08
N TYR A 189 2.74 27.50 17.62
CA TYR A 189 4.14 27.47 17.21
C TYR A 189 5.08 27.18 18.40
N LEU A 190 5.99 26.23 18.21
CA LEU A 190 7.03 25.91 19.18
C LEU A 190 8.38 26.44 18.68
N ASN A 191 8.98 27.32 19.48
CA ASN A 191 10.30 27.88 19.18
C ASN A 191 11.39 26.89 19.63
N TYR A 192 11.75 25.97 18.74
CA TYR A 192 12.90 25.08 18.90
C TYR A 192 14.22 25.74 18.45
#